data_AF-A0A7Y2PIN1-F1
#
_entry.id   AF-A0A7Y2PIN1-F1
#
_cell.length_a   1.000
_cell.length_b   1.000
_cell.length_c   1.000
_cell.angle_alpha   90.00
_cell.angle_beta   90.00
_cell.angle_gamma   90.00
#
_symmetry.space_group_name_H-M   'P 1'
#
loop_
_entity.id
_entity.type
_entity.pdbx_description
1 polymer ?
#
loop_
_entity_poly.entity_id
_entity_poly.type
_entity_poly.pdbx_seq_one_letter_code
_entity_poly.pdbx_strand_id
1 'polypeptide(L)'
;VELPGHFVGQFDVVTCLEMLEHVPDPASVIRACYRMVKPGGQVFFSTINRNPKAYLFAIIGAEYIMKLIPRGTHDFKKFIRPSELGAWSRQAGLSVKDITGLTYNPLTKHYKLGADVDVNYMIQTLREE
;
A
#
# COMPACT_ATOMS: atom_id res chain seq x y z
N VAL A 1 -9.35 -0.94 -13.46
CA VAL A 1 -10.16 -2.11 -13.07
C VAL A 1 -11.63 -1.77 -13.20
N GLU A 2 -12.31 -2.42 -14.13
CA GLU A 2 -13.76 -2.33 -14.26
C GLU A 2 -14.38 -3.28 -13.21
N LEU A 3 -15.29 -2.76 -12.40
CA LEU A 3 -15.94 -3.55 -11.35
C LEU A 3 -17.33 -3.94 -11.83
N PRO A 4 -17.75 -5.21 -11.66
CA PRO A 4 -19.15 -5.60 -11.81
C PRO A 4 -20.04 -4.71 -10.93
N GLY A 5 -21.14 -4.21 -11.47
CA GLY A 5 -22.03 -3.26 -10.78
C GLY A 5 -22.60 -3.77 -9.45
N HIS A 6 -22.62 -5.09 -9.23
CA HIS A 6 -23.13 -5.67 -7.99
C HIS A 6 -22.21 -5.50 -6.78
N PHE A 7 -20.95 -5.08 -6.92
CA PHE A 7 -20.04 -4.90 -5.78
C PHE A 7 -20.03 -3.47 -5.21
N VAL A 8 -20.80 -2.56 -5.79
CA VAL A 8 -20.82 -1.15 -5.36
C VAL A 8 -21.43 -1.02 -3.96
N GLY A 9 -20.69 -0.39 -3.04
CA GLY A 9 -21.15 -0.09 -1.69
C GLY A 9 -21.54 -1.31 -0.85
N GLN A 10 -20.91 -2.47 -1.08
CA GLN A 10 -21.26 -3.71 -0.36
C GLN A 10 -20.36 -4.02 0.84
N PHE A 11 -19.16 -3.43 0.89
CA PHE A 11 -18.15 -3.82 1.87
C PHE A 11 -18.00 -2.75 2.96
N ASP A 12 -17.99 -3.17 4.22
CA ASP A 12 -17.65 -2.29 5.36
C ASP A 12 -16.15 -1.96 5.37
N VAL A 13 -15.32 -2.91 4.91
CA VAL A 13 -13.87 -2.78 4.81
C VAL A 13 -13.38 -3.36 3.48
N VAL A 14 -12.49 -2.65 2.81
CA VAL A 14 -11.74 -3.12 1.63
C VAL A 14 -10.25 -3.10 1.94
N THR A 15 -9.52 -4.15 1.58
CA THR A 15 -8.07 -4.23 1.72
C THR A 15 -7.41 -4.40 0.35
N CYS A 16 -6.35 -3.63 0.10
CA CYS A 16 -5.55 -3.70 -1.10
C CYS A 16 -4.06 -3.64 -0.69
N LEU A 17 -3.52 -4.81 -0.35
CA LEU A 17 -2.22 -4.93 0.31
C LEU A 17 -1.18 -5.49 -0.67
N GLU A 18 0.00 -4.86 -0.74
CA GLU A 18 1.16 -5.28 -1.55
C GLU A 18 0.79 -5.58 -3.02
N MET A 19 -0.05 -4.72 -3.61
CA MET A 19 -0.64 -4.96 -4.92
C MET A 19 -0.55 -3.75 -5.87
N LEU A 20 -0.56 -2.52 -5.34
CA LEU A 20 -0.64 -1.32 -6.16
C LEU A 20 0.60 -1.09 -7.03
N GLU A 21 1.78 -1.51 -6.57
CA GLU A 21 3.03 -1.48 -7.32
C GLU A 21 3.06 -2.48 -8.50
N HIS A 22 2.12 -3.42 -8.55
CA HIS A 22 2.06 -4.43 -9.59
C HIS A 22 1.05 -4.11 -10.71
N VAL A 23 0.30 -3.01 -10.59
CA VAL A 23 -0.70 -2.60 -11.59
C VAL A 23 -0.22 -1.43 -12.45
N PRO A 24 -0.70 -1.32 -13.71
CA PRO A 24 -0.34 -0.21 -14.58
C PRO A 24 -0.97 1.13 -14.19
N ASP A 25 -2.16 1.12 -13.56
CA ASP A 25 -2.86 2.32 -13.08
C ASP A 25 -3.35 2.13 -11.63
N PRO A 26 -2.50 2.47 -10.64
CA PRO A 26 -2.86 2.40 -9.21
C PRO A 26 -4.09 3.25 -8.87
N ALA A 27 -4.25 4.42 -9.48
CA ALA A 27 -5.36 5.32 -9.22
C ALA A 27 -6.70 4.70 -9.63
N SER A 28 -6.74 3.92 -10.72
CA SER A 28 -7.94 3.16 -11.11
C SER A 28 -8.34 2.11 -10.06
N VAL A 29 -7.37 1.43 -9.45
CA VAL A 29 -7.63 0.46 -8.38
C VAL A 29 -8.17 1.16 -7.14
N ILE A 30 -7.58 2.29 -6.75
CA ILE A 30 -8.06 3.09 -5.60
C ILE A 30 -9.51 3.55 -5.81
N ARG A 31 -9.85 4.04 -7.01
CA ARG A 31 -11.25 4.37 -7.38
C ARG A 31 -12.17 3.16 -7.30
N ALA A 32 -11.69 1.97 -7.68
CA ALA A 32 -12.44 0.73 -7.55
C ALA A 32 -12.72 0.41 -6.07
N CYS A 33 -11.72 0.51 -5.20
CA CYS A 33 -11.90 0.32 -3.75
C CYS A 33 -12.92 1.31 -3.16
N TYR A 34 -12.86 2.60 -3.54
CA TYR A 34 -13.86 3.59 -3.14
C TYR A 34 -15.28 3.22 -3.55
N ARG A 35 -15.47 2.68 -4.77
CA ARG A 35 -16.80 2.23 -5.22
C ARG A 35 -17.30 1.02 -4.45
N MET A 36 -16.42 0.11 -4.07
CA MET A 36 -16.78 -1.13 -3.35
C MET A 36 -17.16 -0.88 -1.90
N VAL A 37 -16.46 0.06 -1.25
CA VAL A 37 -16.67 0.35 0.17
C VAL A 37 -17.97 1.14 0.39
N LYS A 38 -18.70 0.82 1.45
CA LYS A 38 -19.89 1.57 1.89
C LYS A 38 -19.52 3.01 2.27
N PRO A 39 -20.46 3.98 2.17
CA PRO A 39 -20.35 5.23 2.93
C PRO A 39 -20.10 4.93 4.41
N GLY A 40 -19.17 5.65 5.05
CA GLY A 40 -18.70 5.36 6.41
C GLY A 40 -17.73 4.18 6.53
N GLY A 41 -17.46 3.43 5.45
CA GLY A 41 -16.58 2.28 5.44
C GLY A 41 -15.10 2.63 5.21
N GLN A 42 -14.23 1.64 5.44
CA GLN A 42 -12.77 1.85 5.45
C GLN A 42 -12.06 1.15 4.30
N VAL A 43 -10.98 1.75 3.82
CA VAL A 43 -10.08 1.13 2.85
C VAL A 43 -8.65 1.18 3.35
N PHE A 44 -8.00 0.02 3.39
CA PHE A 44 -6.60 -0.13 3.77
C PHE A 44 -5.75 -0.41 2.54
N PHE A 45 -4.62 0.26 2.45
CA PHE A 45 -3.62 0.02 1.41
C PHE A 45 -2.26 -0.25 2.04
N SER A 46 -1.46 -1.13 1.46
CA SER A 46 -0.05 -1.27 1.81
C SER A 46 0.83 -1.42 0.57
N THR A 47 2.05 -0.89 0.65
CA THR A 47 3.04 -0.94 -0.44
C THR A 47 4.42 -0.51 0.06
N ILE A 48 5.42 -0.61 -0.81
CA ILE A 48 6.80 -0.23 -0.56
C ILE A 48 7.02 1.24 -0.96
N ASN A 49 7.69 2.00 -0.08
CA ASN A 49 7.96 3.42 -0.29
C ASN A 49 9.07 3.62 -1.33
N ARG A 50 8.89 4.55 -2.27
CA ARG A 50 9.92 4.88 -3.27
C ARG A 50 10.95 5.87 -2.75
N ASN A 51 11.98 5.36 -2.08
CA ASN A 51 13.17 6.11 -1.71
C ASN A 51 14.45 5.23 -1.67
N PRO A 52 15.65 5.83 -1.58
CA PRO A 52 16.90 5.08 -1.58
C PRO A 52 17.06 4.07 -0.42
N LYS A 53 16.45 4.34 0.75
CA LYS A 53 16.47 3.42 1.90
C LYS A 53 15.67 2.15 1.59
N ALA A 54 14.47 2.29 1.03
CA ALA A 54 13.66 1.17 0.58
C ALA A 54 14.34 0.36 -0.53
N TYR A 55 15.02 1.02 -1.49
CA TYR A 55 15.82 0.33 -2.50
C TYR A 55 16.92 -0.54 -1.86
N LEU A 56 17.66 0.02 -0.90
CA LEU A 56 18.72 -0.69 -0.20
C LEU A 56 18.19 -1.89 0.59
N PHE A 57 17.08 -1.75 1.32
CA PHE A 57 16.56 -2.85 2.13
C PHE A 57 15.80 -3.90 1.31
N ALA A 58 14.88 -3.48 0.44
CA ALA A 58 14.00 -4.39 -0.30
C ALA A 58 14.74 -5.10 -1.44
N ILE A 59 15.58 -4.38 -2.20
CA ILE A 59 16.28 -4.98 -3.33
C ILE A 59 17.63 -5.52 -2.84
N ILE A 60 18.55 -4.67 -2.40
CA ILE A 60 19.91 -5.12 -2.06
C ILE A 60 19.90 -6.07 -0.86
N GLY A 61 19.19 -5.72 0.21
CA GLY A 61 19.10 -6.52 1.42
C GLY A 61 18.41 -7.86 1.18
N ALA A 62 17.14 -7.85 0.78
CA ALA A 62 16.34 -9.06 0.69
C ALA A 62 16.68 -9.95 -0.51
N GLU A 63 16.90 -9.39 -1.70
CA GLU A 63 17.15 -10.18 -2.92
C GLU A 63 18.62 -10.57 -3.10
N TYR A 64 19.56 -9.64 -2.83
CA TYR A 64 20.98 -9.87 -3.15
C TYR A 64 21.79 -10.44 -1.98
N ILE A 65 21.59 -9.92 -0.76
CA ILE A 65 22.36 -10.33 0.42
C ILE A 65 21.70 -11.53 1.10
N MET A 66 20.45 -11.38 1.53
CA MET A 66 19.77 -12.41 2.33
C MET A 66 19.15 -13.53 1.48
N LYS A 67 18.99 -13.32 0.16
CA LYS A 67 18.39 -14.27 -0.79
C LYS A 67 17.03 -14.82 -0.32
N LEU A 68 16.23 -13.97 0.32
CA LEU A 68 14.90 -14.36 0.82
C LEU A 68 13.89 -14.52 -0.33
N ILE A 69 14.12 -13.82 -1.44
CA ILE A 69 13.22 -13.72 -2.59
C ILE A 69 14.06 -13.74 -3.88
N PRO A 70 13.56 -14.27 -5.02
CA PRO A 70 14.27 -14.23 -6.29
C PRO A 70 14.69 -12.81 -6.71
N ARG A 71 15.82 -12.71 -7.41
CA ARG A 71 16.31 -11.44 -7.96
C ARG A 71 15.36 -10.88 -9.01
N GLY A 72 15.17 -9.57 -8.98
CA GLY A 72 14.30 -8.86 -9.91
C GLY A 72 12.82 -8.95 -9.53
N THR A 73 12.51 -9.32 -8.29
CA THR A 73 11.12 -9.35 -7.81
C THR A 73 10.60 -7.93 -7.61
N HIS A 74 11.44 -7.00 -7.15
CA HIS A 74 11.07 -5.61 -6.96
C HIS A 74 11.63 -4.71 -8.07
N ASP A 75 10.74 -3.92 -8.69
CA ASP A 75 11.12 -2.81 -9.57
C ASP A 75 10.94 -1.49 -8.81
N PHE A 76 12.05 -0.85 -8.47
CA PHE A 76 12.08 0.40 -7.72
C PHE A 76 11.24 1.52 -8.36
N LYS A 77 11.10 1.53 -9.69
CA LYS A 77 10.30 2.55 -10.38
C LYS A 77 8.82 2.44 -10.06
N LYS A 78 8.36 1.23 -9.70
CA LYS A 78 6.97 0.91 -9.38
C LYS A 78 6.60 1.13 -7.92
N PHE A 79 7.59 1.34 -7.04
CA PHE A 79 7.32 1.73 -5.67
C PHE A 79 6.54 3.05 -5.62
N ILE A 80 5.69 3.18 -4.63
CA ILE A 80 4.75 4.30 -4.51
C ILE A 80 5.14 5.11 -3.28
N ARG A 81 5.26 6.43 -3.40
CA ARG A 81 5.50 7.28 -2.23
C ARG A 81 4.20 7.43 -1.43
N PRO A 82 4.28 7.58 -0.09
CA PRO A 82 3.12 7.91 0.73
C PRO A 82 2.34 9.14 0.24
N SER A 83 3.04 10.16 -0.28
CA SER A 83 2.42 11.36 -0.84
C SER A 83 1.63 11.10 -2.14
N GLU A 84 2.10 10.18 -2.99
CA GLU A 84 1.41 9.78 -4.22
C GLU A 84 0.13 9.03 -3.88
N LEU A 85 0.25 8.02 -3.00
CA LEU A 85 -0.91 7.23 -2.56
C LEU A 85 -1.93 8.11 -1.83
N GLY A 86 -1.47 8.99 -0.95
CA GLY A 86 -2.34 9.95 -0.26
C GLY A 86 -3.06 10.89 -1.23
N ALA A 87 -2.40 11.38 -2.28
CA ALA A 87 -3.00 12.23 -3.30
C ALA A 87 -4.08 11.48 -4.09
N TRP A 88 -3.80 10.26 -4.55
CA TRP A 88 -4.77 9.44 -5.29
C TRP A 88 -5.98 9.04 -4.44
N SER A 89 -5.77 8.73 -3.15
CA SER A 89 -6.86 8.46 -2.21
C SER A 89 -7.80 9.65 -2.08
N ARG A 90 -7.26 10.86 -1.87
CA ARG A 90 -8.07 12.09 -1.79
C ARG A 90 -8.82 12.36 -3.10
N GLN A 91 -8.16 12.19 -4.25
CA GLN A 91 -8.80 12.35 -5.56
C GLN A 91 -9.93 11.33 -5.80
N ALA A 92 -9.85 10.15 -5.21
CA ALA A 92 -10.90 9.15 -5.27
C ALA A 92 -12.07 9.40 -4.30
N GLY A 93 -11.97 10.40 -3.41
CA GLY A 93 -12.98 10.69 -2.38
C GLY A 93 -12.75 9.96 -1.05
N LEU A 94 -11.54 9.42 -0.82
CA LEU A 94 -11.16 8.82 0.45
C LEU A 94 -10.37 9.81 1.32
N SER A 95 -10.73 9.89 2.60
CA SER A 95 -10.00 10.65 3.61
C SER A 95 -8.93 9.77 4.24
N VAL A 96 -7.66 10.16 4.14
CA VAL A 96 -6.54 9.48 4.82
C VAL A 96 -6.63 9.78 6.33
N LYS A 97 -6.73 8.74 7.16
CA LYS A 97 -6.89 8.89 8.62
C LYS A 97 -5.62 8.53 9.38
N ASP A 98 -4.89 7.50 8.93
CA ASP A 98 -3.65 7.09 9.58
C ASP A 98 -2.64 6.52 8.59
N ILE A 99 -1.36 6.53 8.97
CA ILE A 99 -0.25 5.91 8.26
C ILE A 99 0.72 5.28 9.27
N THR A 100 1.08 4.03 9.02
CA THR A 100 2.08 3.30 9.81
C THR A 100 3.02 2.56 8.86
N GLY A 101 4.24 2.24 9.30
CA GLY A 101 5.11 1.31 8.59
C GLY A 101 5.40 0.05 9.40
N LEU A 102 5.93 -0.95 8.69
CA LEU A 102 6.26 -2.27 9.23
C LEU A 102 7.78 -2.43 9.24
N THR A 103 8.36 -2.46 10.44
CA THR A 103 9.80 -2.66 10.64
C THR A 103 10.10 -4.10 11.07
N TYR A 104 11.13 -4.70 10.50
CA TYR A 104 11.65 -6.01 10.88
C TYR A 104 12.93 -5.87 11.72
N ASN A 105 12.96 -6.50 12.90
CA ASN A 105 14.18 -6.61 13.69
C ASN A 105 14.83 -7.98 13.44
N PRO A 106 16.00 -8.05 12.77
CA PRO A 106 16.63 -9.33 12.44
C PRO A 106 17.23 -10.05 13.66
N LEU A 107 17.55 -9.34 14.74
CA LEU A 107 18.09 -9.93 15.97
C LEU A 107 17.00 -10.65 16.76
N THR A 108 15.85 -9.98 16.95
CA THR A 108 14.71 -10.56 17.68
C THR A 108 13.77 -11.37 16.79
N LYS A 109 13.92 -11.27 15.47
CA LYS A 109 13.05 -11.86 14.44
C LYS A 109 11.58 -11.47 14.56
N HIS A 110 11.31 -10.28 15.09
CA HIS A 110 9.97 -9.75 15.25
C HIS A 110 9.69 -8.60 14.28
N TYR A 111 8.47 -8.59 13.77
CA TYR A 111 7.89 -7.47 13.04
C TYR A 111 7.15 -6.55 14.01
N LYS A 112 7.22 -5.24 13.77
CA LYS A 112 6.52 -4.23 14.57
C LYS A 112 5.94 -3.14 13.67
N LEU A 113 4.71 -2.72 13.99
CA LEU A 113 4.10 -1.52 13.44
C LEU A 113 4.64 -0.28 14.16
N GLY A 114 4.92 0.77 13.42
CA GLY A 114 5.45 2.01 13.97
C GLY A 114 5.32 3.20 13.04
N ALA A 115 5.90 4.33 13.45
CA ALA A 115 5.87 5.57 12.68
C ALA A 115 6.90 5.61 11.53
N ASP A 116 7.86 4.67 11.48
CA ASP A 116 8.85 4.59 10.39
C ASP A 116 8.18 4.02 9.14
N VAL A 117 7.90 4.91 8.18
CA VAL A 117 7.28 4.63 6.87
C VAL A 117 8.32 4.64 5.74
N ASP A 118 9.61 4.58 6.07
CA ASP A 118 10.67 4.80 5.08
C ASP A 118 10.85 3.59 4.15
N VAL A 119 10.55 2.38 4.58
CA VAL A 119 10.74 1.18 3.73
C VAL A 119 9.43 0.74 3.12
N ASN A 120 8.42 0.50 3.95
CA ASN A 120 7.08 0.14 3.55
C ASN A 120 6.09 0.87 4.46
N TYR A 121 4.84 0.91 4.03
CA TYR A 121 3.81 1.58 4.79
C TYR A 121 2.44 1.01 4.49
N MET A 122 1.55 1.19 5.46
CA MET A 122 0.13 0.93 5.38
C MET A 122 -0.61 2.22 5.68
N ILE A 123 -1.63 2.54 4.88
CA ILE A 123 -2.54 3.66 5.14
C ILE A 123 -3.93 3.15 5.47
N GLN A 124 -4.56 3.80 6.44
CA GLN A 124 -5.99 3.70 6.69
C GLN A 124 -6.67 4.89 6.03
N THR A 125 -7.73 4.59 5.27
CA THR A 125 -8.59 5.61 4.69
C THR A 125 -10.05 5.36 5.00
N LEU A 126 -10.85 6.41 4.98
CA LEU A 126 -12.28 6.38 5.25
C LEU A 126 -13.03 6.98 4.06
N ARG A 127 -14.08 6.31 3.62
CA ARG A 127 -15.11 6.94 2.79
C ARG A 127 -16.08 7.64 3.73
N GLU A 128 -16.12 8.96 3.68
CA GLU A 128 -17.06 9.74 4.48
C GLU A 128 -18.51 9.48 4.02
N GLU A 129 -19.48 9.78 4.89
CA GLU A 129 -20.91 9.54 4.64
C GLU A 129 -21.46 10.31 3.44
#